data_AF-A0A356X156-F1
#
_entry.id   AF-A0A356X156-F1
#
_cell.length_a   1.000
_cell.length_b   1.000
_cell.length_c   1.000
_cell.angle_alpha   90.00
_cell.angle_beta   90.00
_cell.angle_gamma   90.00
#
_symmetry.space_group_name_H-M   'P 1'
#
loop_
_entity.id
_entity.type
_entity.pdbx_description
1 polymer ?
#
loop_
_entity_poly.entity_id
_entity_poly.type
_entity_poly.pdbx_seq_one_letter_code
_entity_poly.pdbx_strand_id
1 'polypeptide(L)'
;MDEEDYPTPEEEIHRYESHDNDVEDPRYQNFVSPLVELITKHFEPTDLGLDFGSGTGPVITKMLEDQGYELNVYDPFFDNHPEVLDLKYDYIVSCA
;
A
#
# COMPACT_ATOMS: atom_id res chain seq x y z
N MET A 1 -14.09 -5.13 18.96
CA MET A 1 -14.68 -4.96 17.63
C MET A 1 -15.35 -6.27 17.33
N ASP A 2 -16.66 -6.24 17.13
CA ASP A 2 -17.44 -7.45 16.84
C ASP A 2 -17.30 -7.77 15.33
N GLU A 3 -17.31 -9.05 14.97
CA GLU A 3 -17.19 -9.50 13.57
C GLU A 3 -18.33 -8.97 12.67
N GLU A 4 -19.43 -8.50 13.27
CA GLU A 4 -20.58 -7.92 12.58
C GLU A 4 -20.34 -6.47 12.10
N ASP A 5 -19.26 -5.82 12.54
CA ASP A 5 -18.88 -4.47 12.09
C ASP A 5 -17.97 -4.47 10.85
N TYR A 6 -17.55 -5.65 10.36
CA TYR A 6 -16.78 -5.73 9.12
C TYR A 6 -17.68 -5.47 7.92
N PRO A 7 -17.33 -4.51 7.03
CA PRO A 7 -18.02 -4.37 5.77
C PRO A 7 -17.94 -5.70 5.00
N THR A 8 -19.03 -6.05 4.33
CA THR A 8 -19.02 -7.23 3.45
C THR A 8 -18.01 -7.01 2.32
N PRO A 9 -17.41 -8.07 1.75
CA PRO A 9 -16.49 -7.93 0.63
C PRO A 9 -17.08 -7.13 -0.54
N GLU A 10 -18.40 -7.23 -0.76
CA GLU A 10 -19.12 -6.45 -1.78
C GLU A 10 -19.23 -4.96 -1.43
N GLU A 11 -19.44 -4.61 -0.16
CA GLU A 11 -19.45 -3.23 0.32
C GLU A 11 -18.05 -2.59 0.29
N GLU A 12 -16.99 -3.35 0.59
CA GLU A 12 -15.62 -2.88 0.40
C GLU A 12 -15.32 -2.61 -1.06
N ILE A 13 -15.58 -3.57 -1.96
CA ILE A 13 -15.36 -3.41 -3.40
C ILE A 13 -16.11 -2.19 -3.95
N HIS A 14 -17.39 -2.01 -3.59
CA HIS A 14 -18.17 -0.88 -4.09
C HIS A 14 -17.67 0.48 -3.57
N ARG A 15 -17.17 0.52 -2.33
CA ARG A 15 -16.54 1.72 -1.76
C ARG A 15 -15.21 2.02 -2.46
N TYR A 16 -14.43 1.01 -2.85
CA TYR A 16 -13.18 1.19 -3.62
C TYR A 16 -13.43 1.58 -5.08
N GLU A 17 -14.45 1.05 -5.76
CA GLU A 17 -14.82 1.43 -7.14
C GLU A 17 -15.24 2.92 -7.27
N SER A 18 -15.69 3.53 -6.17
CA SER A 18 -16.02 4.96 -6.12
C SER A 18 -14.80 5.89 -5.98
N HIS A 19 -13.63 5.32 -5.61
CA HIS A 19 -12.39 6.06 -5.51
C HIS A 19 -11.66 6.00 -6.85
N ASP A 20 -11.48 7.15 -7.46
CA ASP A 20 -10.52 7.34 -8.55
C ASP A 20 -9.12 7.28 -7.90
N ASN A 21 -8.62 6.07 -7.63
CA ASN A 21 -7.28 5.81 -7.11
C ASN A 21 -6.23 6.04 -8.21
N ASP A 22 -6.24 7.25 -8.77
CA ASP A 22 -5.23 7.69 -9.71
C ASP A 22 -3.93 7.88 -8.95
N VAL A 23 -2.98 6.97 -9.17
CA VAL A 23 -1.64 7.01 -8.58
C VAL A 23 -0.87 8.27 -9.01
N GLU A 24 -1.31 8.93 -10.08
CA GLU A 24 -0.76 10.19 -10.57
C GLU A 24 -1.49 11.42 -9.97
N ASP A 25 -2.53 11.27 -9.15
CA ASP A 25 -3.20 12.41 -8.51
C ASP A 25 -2.23 13.09 -7.52
N PRO A 26 -1.80 14.34 -7.77
CA PRO A 26 -0.86 15.02 -6.91
C PRO A 26 -1.40 15.25 -5.50
N ARG A 27 -2.73 15.32 -5.32
CA ARG A 27 -3.34 15.46 -3.99
C ARG A 27 -3.14 14.20 -3.17
N TYR A 28 -3.27 13.04 -3.79
CA TYR A 28 -3.07 11.76 -3.11
C TYR A 28 -1.58 11.52 -2.83
N GLN A 29 -0.71 11.80 -3.81
CA GLN A 29 0.75 11.78 -3.59
C GLN A 29 1.17 12.70 -2.44
N ASN A 30 0.63 13.91 -2.35
CA ASN A 30 0.89 14.83 -1.23
C ASN A 30 0.34 14.33 0.11
N PHE A 31 -0.78 13.60 0.11
CA PHE A 31 -1.35 13.03 1.33
C PHE A 31 -0.43 11.93 1.90
N VAL A 32 0.12 11.08 1.05
CA VAL A 32 0.99 9.97 1.48
C VAL A 32 2.47 10.35 1.57
N SER A 33 2.88 11.52 1.06
CA SER A 33 4.28 11.96 1.04
C SER A 33 4.99 11.90 2.40
N PRO A 34 4.36 12.19 3.56
CA PRO A 34 5.05 12.10 4.84
C PRO A 34 5.51 10.67 5.18
N LEU A 35 4.80 9.64 4.70
CA LEU A 35 5.20 8.24 4.86
C LEU A 35 6.39 7.90 3.94
N VAL A 36 6.32 8.34 2.68
CA VAL A 36 7.42 8.17 1.71
C VAL A 36 8.70 8.87 2.20
N GLU A 37 8.59 10.08 2.74
CA GLU A 37 9.70 10.82 3.33
C GLU A 37 10.29 10.12 4.56
N LEU A 38 9.44 9.47 5.38
CA LEU A 38 9.92 8.71 6.53
C LEU A 38 10.72 7.49 6.09
N ILE A 39 10.24 6.76 5.09
CA ILE A 39 10.92 5.57 4.56
C ILE A 39 12.27 5.97 3.97
N THR A 40 12.28 6.96 3.08
CA THR A 40 13.50 7.42 2.40
C THR A 40 14.55 8.04 3.33
N LYS A 41 14.16 8.43 4.54
CA LYS A 41 15.06 8.93 5.58
C LYS A 41 15.71 7.82 6.41
N HIS A 42 15.06 6.67 6.52
CA HIS A 42 15.43 5.62 7.47
C HIS A 42 15.90 4.32 6.81
N PHE A 43 15.58 4.13 5.53
CA PHE A 43 15.89 2.94 4.75
C PHE A 43 16.58 3.35 3.44
N GLU A 44 17.31 2.41 2.87
CA GLU A 44 18.01 2.56 1.59
C GLU A 44 17.23 1.84 0.48
N PRO A 45 17.45 2.20 -0.81
CA PRO A 45 16.81 1.52 -1.93
C PRO A 45 17.09 0.01 -2.04
N THR A 46 18.13 -0.47 -1.35
CA THR A 46 18.47 -1.90 -1.26
C THR A 46 17.69 -2.66 -0.19
N ASP A 47 16.99 -1.94 0.69
CA ASP A 47 16.18 -2.52 1.76
C ASP A 47 14.82 -2.93 1.17
N LEU A 48 14.35 -4.15 1.52
CA LEU A 48 13.13 -4.71 0.95
C LEU A 48 11.91 -4.27 1.77
N GLY A 49 10.97 -3.61 1.11
CA GLY A 49 9.70 -3.16 1.72
C GLY A 49 8.50 -4.05 1.40
N LEU A 50 7.46 -3.94 2.24
CA LEU A 50 6.13 -4.48 1.96
C LEU A 50 5.08 -3.38 2.10
N ASP A 51 4.27 -3.18 1.06
CA ASP A 51 3.04 -2.38 1.10
C ASP A 51 1.85 -3.30 1.41
N PHE A 52 1.37 -3.27 2.65
CA PHE A 52 0.31 -4.13 3.15
C PHE A 52 -1.03 -3.39 3.16
N GLY A 53 -2.00 -3.91 2.41
CA GLY A 53 -3.33 -3.31 2.21
C GLY A 53 -3.31 -2.19 1.18
N SER A 54 -2.61 -2.40 0.06
CA SER A 54 -2.43 -1.42 -1.01
C SER A 54 -3.71 -0.97 -1.71
N GLY A 55 -4.79 -1.75 -1.60
CA GLY A 55 -6.00 -1.53 -2.38
C GLY A 55 -5.74 -1.60 -3.89
N THR A 56 -6.50 -0.82 -4.65
CA THR A 56 -6.49 -0.80 -6.12
C THR A 56 -5.40 0.07 -6.76
N GLY A 57 -4.68 0.87 -5.97
CA GLY A 57 -3.70 1.83 -6.49
C GLY A 57 -2.69 2.24 -5.43
N PRO A 58 -1.59 1.47 -5.25
CA PRO A 58 -0.59 1.74 -4.23
C PRO A 58 0.27 2.95 -4.60
N VAL A 59 -0.21 4.15 -4.24
CA VAL A 59 0.52 5.41 -4.48
C VAL A 59 1.86 5.42 -3.76
N ILE A 60 1.93 4.84 -2.57
CA ILE A 60 3.17 4.74 -1.79
C ILE A 60 4.18 3.88 -2.52
N THR A 61 3.79 2.68 -2.97
CA THR A 61 4.65 1.79 -3.76
C THR A 61 5.17 2.52 -4.99
N LYS A 62 4.28 3.13 -5.79
CA LYS A 62 4.66 3.89 -6.99
C LYS A 62 5.68 4.99 -6.70
N MET A 63 5.45 5.81 -5.68
CA MET A 63 6.35 6.91 -5.31
C MET A 63 7.72 6.43 -4.82
N LEU A 64 7.80 5.25 -4.19
CA LEU A 64 9.05 4.65 -3.74
C LEU A 64 9.80 3.95 -4.87
N GLU A 65 9.09 3.23 -5.74
CA GLU A 65 9.65 2.62 -6.97
C GLU A 65 10.27 3.68 -7.89
N ASP A 66 9.61 4.83 -8.07
CA ASP A 66 10.14 5.96 -8.84
C ASP A 66 11.44 6.54 -8.26
N GLN A 67 11.70 6.28 -6.97
CA GLN A 67 12.94 6.63 -6.28
C GLN A 67 13.94 5.47 -6.21
N GLY A 68 13.59 4.31 -6.77
CA GLY A 68 14.45 3.13 -6.89
C GLY A 68 14.36 2.12 -5.75
N TYR A 69 13.38 2.25 -4.84
CA TYR A 69 13.15 1.28 -3.76
C TYR A 69 12.42 0.05 -4.30
N GLU A 70 12.70 -1.10 -3.70
CA GLU A 70 12.02 -2.36 -4.00
C GLU A 70 10.97 -2.66 -2.93
N LEU A 71 9.72 -2.88 -3.36
CA LEU A 71 8.61 -3.24 -2.49
C LEU A 71 7.81 -4.38 -3.09
N ASN A 72 7.41 -5.33 -2.22
CA ASN A 72 6.31 -6.23 -2.53
C ASN A 72 5.00 -5.58 -2.11
N VAL A 73 3.91 -6.01 -2.74
CA VAL A 73 2.56 -5.55 -2.45
C VAL A 73 1.72 -6.73 -1.99
N TYR A 74 0.84 -6.50 -1.01
CA TYR A 74 -0.12 -7.49 -0.58
C TYR A 74 -1.45 -6.85 -0.22
N ASP A 75 -2.52 -7.33 -0.83
CA ASP A 75 -3.89 -6.99 -0.44
C ASP A 75 -4.79 -8.23 -0.58
N PRO A 76 -5.54 -8.63 0.45
CA PRO A 76 -6.34 -9.86 0.41
C PRO A 76 -7.44 -9.86 -0.66
N PHE A 77 -7.86 -8.67 -1.13
CA PHE A 77 -8.91 -8.50 -2.14
C PHE A 77 -8.34 -8.14 -3.52
N PHE A 78 -7.31 -7.31 -3.58
CA PHE A 78 -6.79 -6.76 -4.82
C PHE A 78 -5.44 -7.35 -5.28
N ASP A 79 -4.62 -7.86 -4.36
CA ASP A 79 -3.27 -8.39 -4.65
C ASP A 79 -2.91 -9.55 -3.71
N ASN A 80 -3.66 -10.66 -3.84
CA ASN A 80 -3.64 -11.77 -2.89
C ASN A 80 -2.55 -12.79 -3.24
N HIS A 81 -1.31 -12.38 -3.03
CA HIS A 81 -0.11 -13.22 -3.13
C HIS A 81 0.44 -13.55 -1.74
N PRO A 82 -0.19 -14.47 -0.98
CA PRO A 82 0.20 -14.75 0.40
C PRO A 82 1.65 -15.23 0.56
N GLU A 83 2.27 -15.75 -0.50
CA GLU A 83 3.69 -16.09 -0.54
C GLU A 83 4.62 -14.92 -0.19
N VAL A 84 4.19 -13.67 -0.42
CA VAL A 84 4.99 -12.48 -0.05
C VAL A 84 5.04 -12.30 1.46
N LEU A 85 4.10 -12.87 2.22
CA LEU A 85 4.07 -12.80 3.68
C LEU A 85 5.09 -13.74 4.34
N ASP A 86 5.62 -14.71 3.60
CA ASP A 86 6.67 -15.63 4.08
C ASP A 86 8.08 -15.01 3.98
N LEU A 87 8.21 -13.84 3.34
CA LEU A 87 9.46 -13.11 3.18
C LEU A 87 9.81 -12.28 4.43
N LYS A 88 11.05 -11.80 4.48
CA LYS A 88 11.51 -10.86 5.51
C LYS A 88 11.68 -9.50 4.89
N TYR A 89 11.18 -8.49 5.59
CA TYR A 89 11.20 -7.10 5.17
C TYR A 89 11.95 -6.25 6.18
N ASP A 90 12.64 -5.25 5.67
CA ASP A 90 13.30 -4.23 6.48
C ASP A 90 12.29 -3.20 7.00
N TYR A 91 11.23 -2.95 6.22
CA TYR A 91 10.10 -2.12 6.61
C TYR A 91 8.78 -2.61 6.02
N ILE A 92 7.69 -2.27 6.71
CA ILE A 92 6.32 -2.51 6.25
C ILE A 92 5.58 -1.18 6.32
N VAL A 93 4.89 -0.82 5.24
CA VAL A 93 3.99 0.31 5.16
C VAL A 93 2.55 -0.19 4.99
N SER A 94 1.61 0.50 5.62
CA SER A 94 0.19 0.20 5.49
C SER A 94 -0.58 1.51 5.62
N CYS A 95 -1.37 1.84 4.61
CA CYS A 95 -2.15 3.06 4.54
C CYS A 95 -3.53 2.72 3.99
N ALA A 96 -4.54 2.73 4.87
CA ALA A 96 -5.94 2.41 4.57
C ALA A 96 -6.85 3.64 4.69
#